data_AF-A0A3C1KRJ5-F1
#
_entry.id   AF-A0A3C1KRJ5-F1
#
_cell.length_a   1.000
_cell.length_b   1.000
_cell.length_c   1.000
_cell.angle_alpha   90.00
_cell.angle_beta   90.00
_cell.angle_gamma   90.00
#
_symmetry.space_group_name_H-M   'P 1'
#
loop_
_entity.id
_entity.type
_entity.pdbx_description
1 polymer ?
#
loop_
_entity_poly.entity_id
_entity_poly.type
_entity_poly.pdbx_seq_one_letter_code
_entity_poly.pdbx_strand_id
1 'polypeptide(L)'
;ATGHLVKQEFGPWMLTAFAWLARLRRLRGTRFDIFGYTAERRQERADIDDYLSLLDELLSGLSEDNYAEAVELASLPARLRGFGHIKDRNREQLAGQRAQLLRRFRGEAVDTVTIVNAA
;
A
#
# COMPACT_ATOMS: atom_id res chain seq x y z
N ALA A 1 -6.94 9.01 -18.32
CA ALA A 1 -5.90 8.10 -18.82
C ALA A 1 -6.02 6.78 -18.08
N THR A 2 -6.01 5.63 -18.77
CA THR A 2 -6.35 4.30 -18.21
C THR A 2 -5.27 3.68 -17.32
N GLY A 3 -4.13 4.35 -17.09
CA GLY A 3 -3.00 3.80 -16.32
C GLY A 3 -2.19 2.74 -17.06
N HIS A 4 -2.48 2.49 -18.33
CA HIS A 4 -1.76 1.53 -19.18
C HIS A 4 -0.65 2.23 -19.96
N LEU A 5 0.55 1.66 -19.91
CA LEU A 5 1.72 2.17 -20.62
C LEU A 5 1.50 2.11 -22.13
N VAL A 6 1.61 3.27 -22.79
CA VAL A 6 1.70 3.35 -24.25
C VAL A 6 3.17 3.27 -24.62
N LYS A 7 3.54 2.31 -25.48
CA LYS A 7 4.92 2.17 -25.95
C LYS A 7 5.29 3.41 -26.77
N GLN A 8 6.43 4.00 -26.43
CA GLN A 8 6.98 5.16 -27.11
C GLN A 8 8.49 4.98 -27.24
N GLU A 9 9.03 5.35 -28.39
CA GLU A 9 10.47 5.39 -28.61
C GLU A 9 11.01 6.77 -28.23
N PHE A 10 12.16 6.77 -27.55
CA PHE A 10 12.85 7.99 -27.19
C PHE A 10 14.26 7.94 -27.79
N GLY A 11 14.68 9.04 -28.41
CA GLY A 11 16.00 9.14 -29.02
C GLY A 11 17.14 9.24 -27.99
N PRO A 12 18.40 9.27 -28.46
CA PRO A 12 19.60 9.26 -27.61
C PRO A 12 19.67 10.38 -26.54
N TRP A 13 18.96 11.49 -26.77
CA TRP A 13 18.87 12.61 -25.83
C TRP A 13 18.36 12.20 -24.44
N MET A 14 17.57 11.14 -24.34
CA MET A 14 16.98 10.63 -23.09
C MET A 14 18.07 10.30 -22.05
N LEU A 15 19.21 9.74 -22.47
CA LEU A 15 20.32 9.43 -21.55
C LEU A 15 20.90 10.69 -20.91
N THR A 16 21.00 11.78 -21.68
CA THR A 16 21.46 13.07 -21.18
C THR A 16 20.44 13.67 -20.19
N ALA A 17 19.14 13.57 -20.50
CA ALA A 17 18.09 13.99 -19.58
C ALA A 17 18.13 13.21 -18.25
N PHE A 18 18.33 11.89 -18.29
CA PHE A 18 18.49 11.08 -17.08
C PHE A 18 19.76 11.42 -16.29
N ALA A 19 20.87 11.78 -16.93
CA ALA A 19 22.07 12.25 -16.24
C ALA A 19 21.80 13.53 -15.44
N TRP A 20 21.04 14.48 -15.99
CA TRP A 20 20.60 15.67 -15.25
C TRP A 20 19.63 15.33 -14.12
N LEU A 21 18.62 14.50 -14.37
CA LEU A 21 17.67 14.05 -13.35
C LEU A 21 18.35 13.32 -12.19
N ALA A 22 19.40 12.54 -12.45
CA ALA A 22 20.17 11.85 -11.41
C ALA A 22 20.84 12.84 -10.43
N ARG A 23 21.31 13.99 -10.90
CA ARG A 23 21.88 15.06 -10.06
C ARG A 23 20.82 15.71 -9.17
N LEU A 24 19.56 15.73 -9.63
CA LEU A 24 18.41 16.24 -8.89
C LEU A 24 17.82 15.24 -7.89
N ARG A 25 18.45 14.06 -7.68
CA ARG A 25 17.98 13.06 -6.70
C ARG A 25 17.80 13.62 -5.30
N ARG A 26 18.57 14.63 -4.91
CA ARG A 26 18.46 15.31 -3.60
C ARG A 26 17.15 16.06 -3.41
N LEU A 27 16.43 16.39 -4.49
CA LEU A 27 15.12 17.04 -4.40
C LEU A 27 14.01 16.08 -3.95
N ARG A 28 14.22 14.74 -4.04
CA ARG A 28 13.22 13.75 -3.63
C ARG A 28 12.83 13.95 -2.16
N GLY A 29 11.53 13.91 -1.88
CA GLY A 29 11.00 14.15 -0.54
C GLY A 29 10.96 15.62 -0.12
N THR A 30 11.47 16.55 -0.93
CA THR A 30 11.34 18.00 -0.70
C THR A 30 10.13 18.56 -1.43
N ARG A 31 9.77 19.83 -1.17
CA ARG A 31 8.76 20.57 -1.93
C ARG A 31 9.07 20.73 -3.43
N PHE A 32 10.30 20.47 -3.85
CA PHE A 32 10.71 20.54 -5.26
C PHE A 32 10.65 19.17 -5.96
N ASP A 33 10.14 18.14 -5.28
CA ASP A 33 9.90 16.81 -5.83
C ASP A 33 8.62 16.78 -6.67
N ILE A 34 8.70 17.27 -7.91
CA ILE A 34 7.54 17.28 -8.83
C ILE A 34 6.94 15.87 -9.05
N PHE A 35 7.78 14.83 -9.01
CA PHE A 35 7.33 13.45 -9.17
C PHE A 35 6.64 12.92 -7.91
N GLY A 36 6.91 13.51 -6.75
CA GLY A 36 6.23 13.20 -5.49
C GLY A 36 4.79 13.71 -5.41
N TYR A 37 4.37 14.58 -6.33
CA TYR A 37 3.01 15.14 -6.34
C TYR A 37 1.99 14.28 -7.09
N THR A 38 2.43 13.25 -7.80
CA THR A 38 1.50 12.31 -8.47
C THR A 38 0.65 11.58 -7.43
N ALA A 39 -0.58 11.22 -7.80
CA ALA A 39 -1.49 10.49 -6.92
C ALA A 39 -0.87 9.17 -6.45
N GLU A 40 -0.22 8.43 -7.36
CA GLU A 40 0.48 7.18 -7.05
C GLU A 40 1.55 7.41 -5.96
N ARG A 41 2.46 8.38 -6.13
CA ARG A 41 3.54 8.63 -5.15
C ARG A 41 3.04 9.13 -3.81
N ARG A 42 1.95 9.92 -3.78
CA ARG A 42 1.30 10.31 -2.52
C ARG A 42 0.73 9.10 -1.80
N GLN A 43 0.04 8.22 -2.54
CA GLN A 43 -0.52 7.00 -1.97
C GLN A 43 0.58 6.06 -1.46
N GLU A 44 1.70 5.90 -2.18
CA GLU A 44 2.81 5.07 -1.71
C GLU A 44 3.42 5.57 -0.40
N ARG A 45 3.46 6.89 -0.18
CA ARG A 45 3.92 7.47 1.08
C ARG A 45 2.89 7.25 2.20
N ALA A 46 1.61 7.46 1.90
CA ALA A 46 0.53 7.18 2.83
C ALA A 46 0.51 5.69 3.24
N ASP A 47 0.78 4.77 2.31
CA ASP A 47 0.86 3.33 2.61
C ASP A 47 1.98 3.02 3.64
N ILE A 48 3.07 3.80 3.67
CA ILE A 48 4.14 3.66 4.67
C ILE A 48 3.67 4.18 6.03
N ASP A 49 3.07 5.38 6.06
CA ASP A 49 2.58 5.99 7.29
C ASP A 49 1.46 5.15 7.94
N ASP A 50 0.55 4.60 7.12
CA ASP A 50 -0.49 3.67 7.53
C ASP A 50 0.08 2.38 8.13
N TYR A 51 1.19 1.89 7.58
CA TYR A 51 1.85 0.69 8.09
C TYR A 51 2.55 0.96 9.42
N LEU A 52 3.24 2.09 9.57
CA LEU A 52 3.85 2.48 10.84
C LEU A 52 2.78 2.65 11.93
N SER A 53 1.68 3.34 11.60
CA SER A 53 0.54 3.51 12.51
C SER A 53 -0.09 2.17 12.90
N LEU A 54 -0.18 1.23 11.96
CA LEU A 54 -0.63 -0.13 12.24
C LEU A 54 0.33 -0.84 13.21
N LEU A 55 1.65 -0.74 13.00
CA LEU A 55 2.62 -1.36 13.91
C LEU A 55 2.52 -0.78 15.32
N ASP A 56 2.35 0.53 15.46
CA ASP A 56 2.15 1.17 16.77
C ASP A 56 0.89 0.65 17.46
N GLU A 57 -0.23 0.52 16.73
CA GLU A 57 -1.46 -0.08 17.25
C GLU A 57 -1.25 -1.53 17.69
N LEU A 58 -0.61 -2.36 16.85
CA LEU A 58 -0.32 -3.75 17.15
C LEU A 58 0.54 -3.87 18.42
N LEU A 59 1.61 -3.08 18.53
CA LEU A 59 2.51 -3.11 19.69
C LEU A 59 1.80 -2.69 20.99
N SER A 60 0.81 -1.80 20.90
CA SER A 60 0.04 -1.34 22.06
C SER A 60 -1.01 -2.34 22.55
N GLY A 61 -1.56 -3.15 21.65
CA GLY A 61 -2.68 -4.07 21.92
C GLY A 61 -2.30 -5.56 21.87
N LEU A 62 -1.02 -5.89 21.72
CA LEU A 62 -0.57 -7.27 21.56
C LEU A 62 -0.79 -8.09 22.85
N SER A 63 -1.38 -9.26 22.69
CA SER A 63 -1.52 -10.30 23.71
C SER A 63 -1.18 -11.67 23.11
N GLU A 64 -1.12 -12.70 23.96
CA GLU A 64 -0.94 -14.08 23.50
C GLU A 64 -2.11 -14.55 22.62
N ASP A 65 -3.34 -14.08 22.92
CA ASP A 65 -4.56 -14.50 22.24
C ASP A 65 -4.72 -13.90 20.83
N ASN A 66 -4.07 -12.77 20.53
CA ASN A 66 -4.18 -12.07 19.24
C ASN A 66 -2.87 -11.99 18.44
N TYR A 67 -1.84 -12.71 18.90
CA TYR A 67 -0.51 -12.70 18.28
C TYR A 67 -0.55 -13.17 16.82
N ALA A 68 -1.37 -14.18 16.51
CA ALA A 68 -1.49 -14.72 15.16
C ALA A 68 -2.04 -13.66 14.18
N GLU A 69 -3.11 -12.95 14.58
CA GLU A 69 -3.70 -11.85 13.82
C GLU A 69 -2.71 -10.70 13.63
N ALA A 70 -1.94 -10.35 14.67
CA ALA A 70 -0.93 -9.31 14.61
C ALA A 70 0.18 -9.64 13.59
N VAL A 71 0.68 -10.88 13.60
CA VAL A 71 1.66 -11.36 12.62
C VAL A 71 1.08 -11.35 11.21
N GLU A 72 -0.17 -11.79 11.04
CA GLU A 72 -0.81 -11.77 9.72
C GLU A 72 -0.98 -10.33 9.21
N LEU A 73 -1.44 -9.40 10.05
CA LEU A 73 -1.54 -7.98 9.74
C LEU A 73 -0.20 -7.38 9.33
N ALA A 74 0.86 -7.64 10.10
CA ALA A 74 2.21 -7.17 9.80
C ALA A 74 2.77 -7.76 8.49
N SER A 75 2.28 -8.92 8.06
CA SER A 75 2.70 -9.57 6.81
C SER A 75 2.01 -9.01 5.55
N LEU A 76 0.86 -8.33 5.69
CA LEU A 76 0.05 -7.86 4.54
C LEU A 76 0.81 -6.96 3.55
N PRO A 77 1.68 -6.01 3.98
CA PRO A 77 2.41 -5.16 3.04
C PRO A 77 3.26 -5.95 2.03
N ALA A 78 3.71 -7.16 2.39
CA ALA A 78 4.47 -8.01 1.48
C ALA A 78 3.64 -8.45 0.25
N ARG A 79 2.31 -8.41 0.34
CA ARG A 79 1.37 -8.71 -0.77
C ARG A 79 1.07 -7.49 -1.63
N LEU A 80 1.34 -6.27 -1.14
CA LEU A 80 1.17 -5.02 -1.88
C LEU A 80 2.37 -4.79 -2.84
N ARG A 81 2.52 -5.67 -3.82
CA ARG A 81 3.58 -5.63 -4.85
C ARG A 81 3.03 -5.26 -6.22
N GLY A 82 3.92 -4.96 -7.15
CA GLY A 82 3.59 -4.59 -8.53
C GLY A 82 3.71 -3.08 -8.77
N PHE A 83 3.33 -2.66 -9.99
CA PHE A 83 3.44 -1.27 -10.44
C PHE A 83 2.09 -0.79 -11.01
N GLY A 84 1.79 0.50 -10.84
CA GLY A 84 0.58 1.13 -11.35
C GLY A 84 -0.68 0.35 -10.97
N HIS A 85 -1.50 0.05 -11.98
CA HIS A 85 -2.80 -0.62 -11.83
C HIS A 85 -2.73 -1.98 -11.12
N ILE A 86 -1.62 -2.72 -11.21
CA ILE A 86 -1.46 -4.00 -10.50
C ILE A 86 -1.40 -3.77 -9.00
N LYS A 87 -0.66 -2.74 -8.58
CA LYS A 87 -0.53 -2.38 -7.17
C LYS A 87 -1.85 -1.84 -6.62
N ASP A 88 -2.56 -1.03 -7.41
CA ASP A 88 -3.87 -0.49 -7.04
C ASP A 88 -4.89 -1.61 -6.84
N ARG A 89 -4.96 -2.57 -7.76
CA ARG A 89 -5.81 -3.77 -7.61
C ARG A 89 -5.45 -4.58 -6.37
N ASN A 90 -4.16 -4.80 -6.11
CA ASN A 90 -3.71 -5.51 -4.91
C ASN A 90 -4.12 -4.75 -3.63
N ARG A 91 -4.06 -3.41 -3.65
CA ARG A 91 -4.49 -2.56 -2.53
C ARG A 91 -5.97 -2.78 -2.23
N GLU A 92 -6.83 -2.74 -3.24
CA GLU A 92 -8.27 -2.98 -3.10
C GLU A 92 -8.57 -4.37 -2.52
N GLN A 93 -7.87 -5.40 -3.00
CA GLN A 93 -8.03 -6.77 -2.50
C GLN A 93 -7.59 -6.91 -1.04
N LEU A 94 -6.48 -6.27 -0.66
CA LEU A 94 -5.94 -6.35 0.69
C LEU A 94 -6.74 -5.52 1.71
N ALA A 95 -7.42 -4.45 1.27
CA ALA A 95 -8.19 -3.58 2.16
C ALA A 95 -9.26 -4.34 2.96
N GLY A 96 -9.99 -5.24 2.30
CA GLY A 96 -11.00 -6.08 2.96
C GLY A 96 -10.40 -7.05 3.97
N GLN A 97 -9.31 -7.72 3.60
CA GLN A 97 -8.59 -8.64 4.50
C GLN A 97 -8.02 -7.91 5.72
N ARG A 98 -7.39 -6.75 5.51
CA ARG A 98 -6.86 -5.90 6.59
C ARG A 98 -7.96 -5.51 7.57
N ALA A 99 -9.11 -5.06 7.07
CA ALA A 99 -10.23 -4.66 7.93
C ALA A 99 -10.75 -5.83 8.77
N GLN A 100 -10.89 -7.02 8.18
CA GLN A 100 -11.31 -8.21 8.93
C GLN A 100 -10.32 -8.62 10.01
N LEU A 101 -9.02 -8.63 9.69
CA LEU A 101 -7.97 -8.99 10.65
C LEU A 101 -7.87 -7.97 11.80
N LEU A 102 -8.00 -6.67 11.51
CA LEU A 102 -8.03 -5.63 12.53
C LEU A 102 -9.18 -5.80 13.51
N ARG A 103 -10.38 -6.14 13.02
CA ARG A 103 -11.53 -6.43 13.90
C ARG A 103 -11.24 -7.60 14.83
N ARG A 104 -10.70 -8.70 14.29
CA ARG A 104 -10.31 -9.88 15.08
C ARG A 104 -9.25 -9.53 16.12
N PHE A 105 -8.22 -8.80 15.72
CA PHE A 105 -7.15 -8.34 16.62
C PHE A 105 -7.69 -7.52 17.80
N ARG A 106 -8.68 -6.67 17.56
CA ARG A 106 -9.37 -5.86 18.58
C ARG A 106 -10.40 -6.63 19.41
N GLY A 107 -10.63 -7.91 19.12
CA GLY A 107 -11.67 -8.71 19.77
C GLY A 107 -13.10 -8.31 19.38
N GLU A 108 -13.28 -7.58 18.27
CA GLU A 108 -14.59 -7.25 17.74
C GLU A 108 -15.22 -8.52 17.15
N ALA A 109 -16.43 -8.87 17.60
CA ALA A 109 -17.15 -10.04 17.11
C ALA A 109 -17.30 -9.97 15.58
N VAL A 110 -16.79 -10.98 14.89
CA VAL A 110 -17.04 -11.16 13.47
C VAL A 110 -18.49 -11.61 13.35
N ASP A 111 -19.39 -10.73 12.89
CA ASP A 111 -20.78 -11.08 12.62
C ASP A 111 -20.84 -12.35 11.77
N THR A 112 -21.20 -13.46 12.40
CA THR A 112 -21.41 -14.73 11.72
C THR A 112 -22.64 -14.56 10.84
N VAL A 113 -22.43 -14.18 9.57
CA VAL A 113 -23.50 -14.13 8.57
C VAL A 113 -24.02 -15.55 8.40
N THR A 114 -25.07 -15.87 9.14
CA THR A 114 -25.78 -17.14 9.02
C THR A 114 -26.58 -17.04 7.74
N ILE A 115 -26.07 -17.63 6.65
CA ILE A 115 -26.82 -17.78 5.41
C ILE A 115 -27.88 -18.84 5.68
N VAL A 116 -29.07 -18.39 6.09
CA VAL A 116 -30.25 -19.25 6.16
C VAL A 116 -30.74 -19.43 4.73
N ASN A 117 -30.53 -20.60 4.14
CA ASN A 117 -31.20 -20.98 2.89
C ASN A 117 -32.71 -21.04 3.18
N ALA A 118 -33.45 -20.02 2.73
CA ALA A 118 -34.90 -20.08 2.66
C ALA A 118 -35.27 -21.06 1.53
N ALA A 119 -35.80 -22.21 1.93
CA ALA A 119 -36.39 -23.21 1.03
C ALA A 119 -37.74 -22.75 0.50
#